data_AF-A0A2T2UQP8-F1
#
_entry.id   AF-A0A2T2UQP8-F1
#
_cell.length_a   1.000
_cell.length_b   1.000
_cell.length_c   1.000
_cell.angle_alpha   90.00
_cell.angle_beta   90.00
_cell.angle_gamma   90.00
#
_symmetry.space_group_name_H-M   'P 1'
#
loop_
_entity.id
_entity.type
_entity.pdbx_description
1 polymer ?
#
loop_
_entity_poly.entity_id
_entity_poly.type
_entity_poly.pdbx_seq_one_letter_code
_entity_poly.pdbx_strand_id
1 'polypeptide(L)'
;MHSSEAWTTSHDLALIYIALAYGTDHDLSEDEMSTLTDALRDWTVMPNDARIQEIVMEATTAFLEGDARAEVRRSIDKLGNELSFEERRHALRDAIRIAEADGVLLEREQGLIQIVADAWSLKQMSEELIQDTSAVVQRQGENWGLIHELAFLYIIVAHSADDDLSTKEIELILDRLQDWQSTLDEDELREVFRRALQVYAEGPGNSLVEGSVGALKEALPLVQRLTVLDDLRAVAQAEGPLTDTDRELLLNLARAWDINVRLNGQS
;
A
#
# COMPACT_ATOMS: atom_id res chain seq x y z
N MET A 1 -28.36 -4.13 -2.48
CA MET A 1 -29.00 -3.20 -1.51
C MET A 1 -29.26 -3.95 -0.22
N HIS A 2 -28.30 -3.95 0.70
CA HIS A 2 -28.49 -4.46 2.05
C HIS A 2 -28.28 -3.30 3.04
N SER A 3 -29.37 -2.93 3.69
CA SER A 3 -29.52 -2.28 5.01
C SER A 3 -28.67 -1.04 5.34
N SER A 4 -29.08 0.11 4.82
CA SER A 4 -28.62 1.47 5.24
C SER A 4 -29.16 1.94 6.61
N GLU A 5 -29.82 1.09 7.42
CA GLU A 5 -30.55 1.54 8.63
C GLU A 5 -29.79 1.33 9.97
N ALA A 6 -28.57 0.78 9.99
CA ALA A 6 -27.83 0.52 11.24
C ALA A 6 -26.41 1.15 11.33
N TRP A 7 -25.99 1.92 10.33
CA TRP A 7 -24.65 2.50 10.27
C TRP A 7 -24.49 3.67 11.24
N THR A 8 -23.77 3.45 12.34
CA THR A 8 -23.54 4.43 13.42
C THR A 8 -22.21 5.17 13.25
N THR A 9 -22.03 6.25 14.02
CA THR A 9 -20.74 6.96 14.18
C THR A 9 -19.57 6.00 14.46
N SER A 10 -19.79 4.96 15.25
CA SER A 10 -18.78 3.93 15.54
C SER A 10 -18.40 3.11 14.30
N HIS A 11 -19.32 2.88 13.35
CA HIS A 11 -19.00 2.22 12.08
C HIS A 11 -18.21 3.12 11.15
N ASP A 12 -18.58 4.41 11.08
CA ASP A 12 -17.83 5.40 10.31
C ASP A 12 -16.40 5.58 10.86
N LEU A 13 -16.23 5.57 12.19
CA LEU A 13 -14.91 5.61 12.83
C LEU A 13 -14.13 4.31 12.61
N ALA A 14 -14.77 3.16 12.77
CA ALA A 14 -14.14 1.87 12.49
C ALA A 14 -13.62 1.80 11.05
N LEU A 15 -14.37 2.30 10.08
CA LEU A 15 -13.97 2.31 8.68
C LEU A 15 -12.77 3.23 8.43
N ILE A 16 -12.68 4.39 9.08
CA ILE A 16 -11.50 5.27 9.02
C ILE A 16 -10.30 4.61 9.70
N TYR A 17 -10.49 3.98 10.86
CA TYR A 17 -9.41 3.32 11.61
C TYR A 17 -8.87 2.09 10.87
N ILE A 18 -9.73 1.30 10.24
CA ILE A 18 -9.32 0.19 9.37
C ILE A 18 -8.61 0.73 8.14
N ALA A 19 -9.08 1.82 7.52
CA ALA A 19 -8.39 2.41 6.38
C ALA A 19 -7.01 2.96 6.74
N LEU A 20 -6.81 3.37 7.99
CA LEU A 20 -5.52 3.79 8.53
C LEU A 20 -4.59 2.62 8.79
N ALA A 21 -5.04 1.60 9.50
CA ALA A 21 -4.19 0.48 9.89
C ALA A 21 -4.02 -0.54 8.74
N TYR A 22 -5.09 -0.88 8.04
CA TYR A 22 -5.12 -1.90 6.98
C TYR A 22 -5.10 -1.32 5.55
N GLY A 23 -5.57 -0.09 5.35
CA GLY A 23 -5.65 0.49 4.01
C GLY A 23 -4.29 0.93 3.44
N THR A 24 -3.26 0.98 4.27
CA THR A 24 -1.94 1.52 3.95
C THR A 24 -0.92 0.43 3.67
N ASP A 25 -0.98 -0.70 4.36
CA ASP A 25 -0.07 -1.85 4.21
C ASP A 25 -0.80 -3.20 4.02
N HIS A 26 -2.13 -3.21 3.89
CA HIS A 26 -2.95 -4.42 3.77
C HIS A 26 -2.66 -5.49 4.84
N ASP A 27 -2.18 -5.06 6.01
CA ASP A 27 -2.00 -5.87 7.19
C ASP A 27 -2.70 -5.20 8.37
N LEU A 28 -3.04 -5.98 9.40
CA LEU A 28 -3.60 -5.41 10.62
C LEU A 28 -3.02 -6.22 11.76
N SER A 29 -1.98 -5.67 12.37
CA SER A 29 -1.27 -6.33 13.46
C SER A 29 -2.20 -6.58 14.65
N GLU A 30 -1.83 -7.56 15.51
CA GLU A 30 -2.59 -7.83 16.74
C GLU A 30 -2.65 -6.59 17.66
N ASP A 31 -1.59 -5.77 17.67
CA ASP A 31 -1.48 -4.55 18.48
C ASP A 31 -2.39 -3.42 17.93
N GLU A 32 -2.45 -3.25 16.61
CA GLU A 32 -3.36 -2.30 15.96
C GLU A 32 -4.82 -2.73 16.12
N MET A 33 -5.13 -4.01 15.94
CA MET A 33 -6.47 -4.56 16.14
C MET A 33 -6.94 -4.38 17.59
N SER A 34 -6.06 -4.61 18.57
CA SER A 34 -6.36 -4.38 19.98
C SER A 34 -6.60 -2.89 20.26
N THR A 35 -5.74 -2.02 19.74
CA THR A 35 -5.83 -0.57 19.94
C THR A 35 -7.08 0.02 19.29
N LEU A 36 -7.42 -0.45 18.09
CA LEU A 36 -8.64 -0.10 17.37
C LEU A 36 -9.89 -0.53 18.14
N THR A 37 -9.91 -1.77 18.63
CA THR A 37 -11.02 -2.31 19.43
C THR A 37 -11.22 -1.48 20.70
N ASP A 38 -10.13 -1.13 21.38
CA ASP A 38 -10.17 -0.30 22.58
C ASP A 38 -10.64 1.12 22.29
N ALA A 39 -10.18 1.74 21.20
CA ALA A 39 -10.67 3.05 20.77
C ALA A 39 -12.18 3.02 20.52
N LEU A 40 -12.70 1.99 19.82
CA LEU A 40 -14.13 1.87 19.52
C LEU A 40 -15.01 1.64 20.75
N ARG A 41 -14.46 1.15 21.88
CA ARG A 41 -15.23 1.05 23.15
C ARG A 41 -15.76 2.41 23.58
N ASP A 42 -14.96 3.45 23.45
CA ASP A 42 -15.30 4.81 23.90
C ASP A 42 -16.36 5.46 23.01
N TRP A 43 -16.47 5.00 21.75
CA TRP A 43 -17.44 5.48 20.77
C TRP A 43 -18.73 4.65 20.72
N THR A 44 -18.86 3.61 21.56
CA THR A 44 -20.03 2.72 21.56
C THR A 44 -20.92 2.98 22.77
N VAL A 45 -22.19 3.31 22.56
CA VAL A 45 -23.15 3.69 23.62
C VAL A 45 -23.37 2.61 24.69
N MET A 46 -23.23 1.34 24.32
CA MET A 46 -23.33 0.16 25.20
C MET A 46 -22.25 -0.84 24.77
N PRO A 47 -20.98 -0.64 25.19
CA PRO A 47 -19.88 -1.45 24.70
C PRO A 47 -20.00 -2.87 25.26
N ASN A 48 -20.06 -3.84 24.37
CA ASN A 48 -19.79 -5.23 24.67
C ASN A 48 -18.89 -5.79 23.57
N ASP A 49 -18.05 -6.77 23.90
CA ASP A 49 -17.01 -7.23 22.99
C ASP A 49 -17.59 -7.78 21.68
N ALA A 50 -18.75 -8.44 21.75
CA ALA A 50 -19.44 -8.97 20.57
C ALA A 50 -19.93 -7.85 19.61
N ARG A 51 -20.41 -6.73 20.17
CA ARG A 51 -20.90 -5.59 19.39
C ARG A 51 -19.76 -4.82 18.74
N ILE A 52 -18.63 -4.69 19.42
CA ILE A 52 -17.45 -4.04 18.85
C ILE A 52 -16.88 -4.90 17.73
N GLN A 53 -16.78 -6.22 17.94
CA GLN A 53 -16.37 -7.16 16.89
C GLN A 53 -17.32 -7.12 15.68
N GLU A 54 -18.63 -7.02 15.90
CA GLU A 54 -19.62 -6.84 14.83
C GLU A 54 -19.37 -5.55 14.04
N ILE A 55 -19.16 -4.42 14.72
CA ILE A 55 -18.84 -3.13 14.08
C ILE A 55 -17.56 -3.21 13.26
N VAL A 56 -16.49 -3.80 13.83
CA VAL A 56 -15.21 -3.99 13.13
C VAL A 56 -15.42 -4.88 11.90
N MET A 57 -16.09 -6.02 12.03
CA MET A 57 -16.35 -6.94 10.92
C MET A 57 -17.18 -6.29 9.80
N GLU A 58 -18.24 -5.54 10.15
CA GLU A 58 -19.06 -4.83 9.17
C GLU A 58 -18.25 -3.75 8.44
N ALA A 59 -17.41 -3.00 9.16
CA ALA A 59 -16.55 -1.99 8.58
C ALA A 59 -15.44 -2.60 7.70
N THR A 60 -14.82 -3.71 8.12
CA THR A 60 -13.85 -4.46 7.32
C THR A 60 -14.51 -5.00 6.05
N THR A 61 -15.72 -5.55 6.16
CA THR A 61 -16.48 -6.05 4.99
C THR A 61 -16.77 -4.91 4.02
N ALA A 62 -17.23 -3.76 4.51
CA ALA A 62 -17.48 -2.59 3.67
C ALA A 62 -16.20 -2.05 3.02
N PHE A 63 -15.06 -2.13 3.71
CA PHE A 63 -13.76 -1.74 3.19
C PHE A 63 -13.27 -2.71 2.11
N LEU A 64 -13.44 -4.02 2.27
CA LEU A 64 -12.95 -5.05 1.36
C LEU A 64 -13.86 -5.29 0.14
N GLU A 65 -15.18 -5.25 0.32
CA GLU A 65 -16.15 -5.58 -0.73
C GLU A 65 -16.68 -4.35 -1.49
N GLY A 66 -16.45 -3.14 -0.96
CA GLY A 66 -16.93 -1.87 -1.51
C GLY A 66 -15.86 -1.04 -2.22
N ASP A 67 -16.24 0.17 -2.65
CA ASP A 67 -15.27 1.20 -3.04
C ASP A 67 -14.70 1.84 -1.76
N ALA A 68 -13.67 1.21 -1.21
CA ALA A 68 -13.02 1.59 0.04
C ALA A 68 -12.73 3.10 0.12
N ARG A 69 -12.23 3.68 -0.98
CA ARG A 69 -11.85 5.10 -1.04
C ARG A 69 -13.08 6.02 -0.98
N ALA A 70 -14.15 5.67 -1.68
CA ALA A 70 -15.40 6.41 -1.62
C ALA A 70 -16.05 6.32 -0.24
N GLU A 71 -15.99 5.16 0.41
CA GLU A 71 -16.63 4.95 1.72
C GLU A 71 -15.87 5.69 2.82
N VAL A 72 -14.53 5.60 2.83
CA VAL A 72 -13.67 6.34 3.76
C VAL A 72 -13.91 7.83 3.63
N ARG A 73 -13.91 8.36 2.40
CA ARG A 73 -14.14 9.78 2.17
C ARG A 73 -15.53 10.22 2.66
N ARG A 74 -16.56 9.41 2.43
CA ARG A 74 -17.91 9.71 2.91
C ARG A 74 -17.97 9.71 4.43
N SER A 75 -17.33 8.75 5.09
CA SER A 75 -17.27 8.68 6.55
C SER A 75 -16.51 9.86 7.15
N ILE A 76 -15.39 10.28 6.54
CA ILE A 76 -14.64 11.50 6.94
C ILE A 76 -15.54 12.73 6.87
N ASP A 77 -16.23 12.93 5.74
CA ASP A 77 -17.10 14.09 5.52
C ASP A 77 -18.32 14.06 6.47
N LYS A 78 -18.91 12.88 6.68
CA LYS A 78 -20.07 12.70 7.57
C LYS A 78 -19.70 12.98 9.03
N LEU A 79 -18.64 12.35 9.54
CA LEU A 79 -18.15 12.57 10.90
C LEU A 79 -17.67 14.00 11.12
N GLY A 80 -17.10 14.62 10.08
CA GLY A 80 -16.75 16.04 10.07
C GLY A 80 -17.95 16.98 10.21
N ASN A 81 -19.18 16.50 10.07
CA ASN A 81 -20.41 17.26 10.33
C ASN A 81 -21.12 16.83 11.62
N GLU A 82 -21.06 15.54 11.97
CA GLU A 82 -21.74 14.98 13.14
C GLU A 82 -20.98 15.19 14.45
N LEU A 83 -19.65 15.03 14.45
CA LEU A 83 -18.83 15.14 15.64
C LEU A 83 -18.62 16.62 16.01
N SER A 84 -18.64 16.91 17.30
CA SER A 84 -18.14 18.18 17.86
C SER A 84 -16.63 18.32 17.68
N PHE A 85 -16.10 19.53 17.87
CA PHE A 85 -14.67 19.78 17.75
C PHE A 85 -13.84 18.90 18.70
N GLU A 86 -14.27 18.74 19.96
CA GLU A 86 -13.57 17.89 20.94
C GLU A 86 -13.64 16.41 20.57
N GLU A 87 -14.76 15.95 20.01
CA GLU A 87 -14.89 14.57 19.52
C GLU A 87 -13.99 14.30 18.31
N ARG A 88 -13.89 15.24 17.36
CA ARG A 88 -12.94 15.12 16.23
C ARG A 88 -11.49 15.06 16.71
N ARG A 89 -11.15 15.85 17.73
CA ARG A 89 -9.82 15.82 18.35
C ARG A 89 -9.53 14.47 19.00
N HIS A 90 -10.52 13.91 19.68
CA HIS A 90 -10.39 12.60 20.30
C HIS A 90 -10.23 11.49 19.24
N ALA A 91 -11.09 11.48 18.23
CA ALA A 91 -11.03 10.50 17.14
C ALA A 91 -9.71 10.59 16.36
N LEU A 92 -9.17 11.80 16.15
CA LEU A 92 -7.87 11.97 15.50
C LEU A 92 -6.70 11.46 16.36
N ARG A 93 -6.79 11.58 17.69
CA ARG A 93 -5.79 10.97 18.59
C ARG A 93 -5.86 9.46 18.57
N ASP A 94 -7.07 8.91 18.54
CA ASP A 94 -7.27 7.46 18.45
C ASP A 94 -6.68 6.93 17.14
N ALA A 95 -6.95 7.62 16.01
CA ALA A 95 -6.37 7.31 14.70
C ALA A 95 -4.84 7.27 14.73
N ILE A 96 -4.19 8.28 15.33
CA ILE A 96 -2.73 8.33 15.47
C ILE A 96 -2.22 7.19 16.36
N ARG A 97 -2.88 6.95 17.51
CA ARG A 97 -2.49 5.88 18.42
C ARG A 97 -2.59 4.49 17.79
N ILE A 98 -3.62 4.27 16.96
CA ILE A 98 -3.79 3.02 16.21
C ILE A 98 -2.64 2.86 15.23
N ALA A 99 -2.36 3.88 14.42
CA ALA A 99 -1.26 3.88 13.45
C ALA A 99 0.15 3.88 14.09
N GLU A 100 0.27 3.86 15.42
CA GLU A 100 1.54 3.78 16.14
C GLU A 100 1.63 2.51 16.99
N ALA A 101 0.60 1.67 16.98
CA ALA A 101 0.44 0.59 17.95
C ALA A 101 1.53 -0.48 17.82
N ASP A 102 2.01 -0.72 16.61
CA ASP A 102 3.12 -1.63 16.29
C ASP A 102 4.52 -0.96 16.45
N GLY A 103 4.55 0.33 16.81
CA GLY A 103 5.75 1.13 16.97
C GLY A 103 6.31 1.73 15.68
N VAL A 104 5.62 1.59 14.55
CA VAL A 104 5.97 2.15 13.25
C VAL A 104 4.84 3.06 12.78
N LEU A 105 5.18 4.23 12.23
CA LEU A 105 4.19 5.10 11.59
C LEU A 105 4.59 5.32 10.13
N LEU A 106 3.81 4.76 9.20
CA LEU A 106 4.08 4.82 7.76
C LEU A 106 3.70 6.20 7.19
N GLU A 107 4.41 6.64 6.15
CA GLU A 107 4.09 7.91 5.47
C GLU A 107 2.67 7.93 4.88
N ARG A 108 2.14 6.76 4.50
CA ARG A 108 0.78 6.61 3.98
C ARG A 108 -0.28 6.81 5.07
N GLU A 109 -0.04 6.31 6.28
CA GLU A 109 -0.86 6.62 7.47
C GLU A 109 -0.80 8.10 7.79
N GLN A 110 0.39 8.72 7.74
CA GLN A 110 0.54 10.17 7.91
C GLN A 110 -0.24 10.96 6.87
N GLY A 111 -0.22 10.51 5.60
CA GLY A 111 -1.00 11.10 4.53
C GLY A 111 -2.50 11.05 4.80
N LEU A 112 -3.01 9.90 5.24
CA LEU A 112 -4.43 9.75 5.59
C LEU A 112 -4.80 10.54 6.87
N ILE A 113 -3.95 10.54 7.90
CA ILE A 113 -4.10 11.37 9.11
C ILE A 113 -4.18 12.86 8.73
N GLN A 114 -3.33 13.32 7.80
CA GLN A 114 -3.35 14.69 7.33
C GLN A 114 -4.64 15.02 6.56
N ILE A 115 -5.14 14.10 5.73
CA ILE A 115 -6.42 14.26 5.02
C ILE A 115 -7.58 14.39 6.02
N VAL A 116 -7.63 13.52 7.04
CA VAL A 116 -8.66 13.56 8.10
C VAL A 116 -8.55 14.86 8.89
N ALA A 117 -7.34 15.25 9.29
CA ALA A 117 -7.08 16.47 10.02
C ALA A 117 -7.47 17.72 9.22
N ASP A 118 -7.15 17.77 7.93
CA ASP A 118 -7.54 18.87 7.05
C ASP A 118 -9.07 18.95 6.91
N ALA A 119 -9.75 17.81 6.69
CA ALA A 119 -11.21 17.75 6.59
C ALA A 119 -11.91 18.20 7.88
N TRP A 120 -11.30 17.94 9.04
CA TRP A 120 -11.86 18.30 10.35
C TRP A 120 -11.36 19.63 10.92
N SER A 121 -10.54 20.38 10.16
CA SER A 121 -9.92 21.64 10.59
C SER A 121 -9.01 21.50 11.82
N LEU A 122 -8.26 20.39 11.88
CA LEU A 122 -7.35 19.99 12.97
C LEU A 122 -5.87 19.93 12.55
N LYS A 123 -5.51 20.49 11.39
CA LYS A 123 -4.14 20.47 10.83
C LYS A 123 -3.03 20.81 11.83
N GLN A 124 -3.19 21.87 12.62
CA GLN A 124 -2.17 22.28 13.58
C GLN A 124 -1.96 21.23 14.68
N MET A 125 -3.04 20.55 15.08
CA MET A 125 -2.98 19.49 16.09
C MET A 125 -2.39 18.20 15.52
N SER A 126 -2.66 17.84 14.26
CA SER A 126 -2.01 16.68 13.65
C SER A 126 -0.50 16.88 13.54
N GLU A 127 -0.06 18.08 13.14
CA GLU A 127 1.36 18.42 13.06
C GLU A 127 2.05 18.34 14.44
N GLU A 128 1.41 18.81 15.51
CA GLU A 128 1.92 18.69 16.88
C GLU A 128 1.99 17.23 17.36
N LEU A 129 0.93 16.44 17.13
CA LEU A 129 0.90 15.04 17.56
C LEU A 129 1.87 14.15 16.79
N ILE A 130 2.04 14.38 15.48
CA ILE A 130 3.03 13.65 14.66
C ILE A 130 4.46 14.01 15.09
N GLN A 131 4.71 15.23 15.59
CA GLN A 131 6.03 15.61 16.11
C GLN A 131 6.33 14.97 17.48
N ASP A 132 5.30 14.75 18.29
CA ASP A 132 5.39 14.14 19.62
C ASP A 132 5.29 12.61 19.60
N THR A 133 5.17 12.00 18.42
CA THR A 133 5.07 10.53 18.27
C THR A 133 6.28 9.81 18.84
N SER A 134 6.03 8.70 19.53
CA SER A 134 7.08 7.77 19.96
C SER A 134 7.40 6.69 18.91
N ALA A 135 6.60 6.57 17.85
CA ALA A 135 6.80 5.59 16.80
C ALA A 135 7.95 5.99 15.87
N VAL A 136 8.59 4.99 15.27
CA VAL A 136 9.59 5.22 14.23
C VAL A 136 8.85 5.65 12.96
N VAL A 137 8.93 6.94 12.63
CA VAL A 137 8.37 7.48 11.37
C VAL A 137 9.13 6.88 10.19
N GLN A 138 8.52 5.95 9.48
CA GLN A 138 9.07 5.39 8.25
C GLN A 138 8.65 6.27 7.06
N ARG A 139 9.58 7.11 6.60
CA ARG A 139 9.43 7.89 5.36
C ARG A 139 9.71 6.99 4.15
N GLN A 140 8.97 7.15 3.05
CA GLN A 140 9.17 6.42 1.78
C GLN A 140 10.64 6.37 1.34
N GLY A 141 11.43 7.39 1.66
CA GLY A 141 12.84 7.46 1.25
C GLY A 141 13.84 6.60 2.05
N GLU A 142 13.52 6.12 3.26
CA GLU A 142 14.53 5.46 4.10
C GLU A 142 14.59 3.94 3.91
N ASN A 143 13.54 3.31 3.36
CA ASN A 143 13.50 1.87 3.06
C ASN A 143 13.24 1.52 1.58
N TRP A 144 13.02 2.51 0.69
CA TRP A 144 12.92 2.25 -0.76
C TRP A 144 14.31 1.96 -1.36
N GLY A 145 14.73 0.71 -1.19
CA GLY A 145 15.97 0.18 -1.73
C GLY A 145 15.80 -0.44 -3.12
N LEU A 146 16.91 -0.94 -3.66
CA LEU A 146 16.96 -1.57 -4.99
C LEU A 146 15.96 -2.72 -5.17
N ILE A 147 15.65 -3.45 -4.10
CA ILE A 147 14.69 -4.56 -4.16
C ILE A 147 13.26 -4.05 -4.45
N HIS A 148 12.91 -2.85 -4.00
CA HIS A 148 11.62 -2.21 -4.31
C HIS A 148 11.59 -1.69 -5.75
N GLU A 149 12.71 -1.17 -6.25
CA GLU A 149 12.83 -0.78 -7.67
C GLU A 149 12.69 -1.99 -8.62
N LEU A 150 13.25 -3.14 -8.23
CA LEU A 150 13.10 -4.39 -8.97
C LEU A 150 11.65 -4.88 -8.94
N ALA A 151 11.04 -4.95 -7.76
CA ALA A 151 9.64 -5.36 -7.60
C ALA A 151 8.71 -4.47 -8.43
N PHE A 152 8.95 -3.15 -8.41
CA PHE A 152 8.17 -2.18 -9.17
C PHE A 152 8.28 -2.40 -10.69
N LEU A 153 9.49 -2.62 -11.22
CA LEU A 153 9.66 -2.94 -12.65
C LEU A 153 9.04 -4.28 -13.03
N TYR A 154 9.13 -5.31 -12.18
CA TYR A 154 8.52 -6.60 -12.44
C TYR A 154 6.99 -6.51 -12.53
N ILE A 155 6.37 -5.73 -11.64
CA ILE A 155 4.93 -5.47 -11.64
C ILE A 155 4.49 -4.72 -12.91
N ILE A 156 5.24 -3.69 -13.32
CA ILE A 156 4.95 -2.97 -14.57
C ILE A 156 4.94 -3.92 -15.75
N VAL A 157 5.93 -4.82 -15.85
CA VAL A 157 6.05 -5.72 -16.99
C VAL A 157 4.95 -6.78 -16.98
N ALA A 158 4.66 -7.41 -15.84
CA ALA A 158 3.55 -8.36 -15.72
C ALA A 158 2.23 -7.72 -16.14
N HIS A 159 1.89 -6.58 -15.55
CA HIS A 159 0.60 -5.93 -15.78
C HIS A 159 0.47 -5.25 -17.16
N SER A 160 1.58 -4.95 -17.84
CA SER A 160 1.55 -4.22 -19.13
C SER A 160 0.93 -5.02 -20.29
N ALA A 161 0.83 -6.34 -20.16
CA ALA A 161 0.38 -7.22 -21.23
C ALA A 161 -1.16 -7.34 -21.29
N ASP A 162 -1.81 -7.47 -20.15
CA ASP A 162 -3.23 -7.80 -20.06
C ASP A 162 -4.04 -7.00 -19.01
N ASP A 163 -3.41 -5.99 -18.40
CA ASP A 163 -3.99 -5.18 -17.32
C ASP A 163 -4.44 -5.99 -16.08
N ASP A 164 -3.85 -7.17 -15.86
CA ASP A 164 -4.08 -8.01 -14.69
C ASP A 164 -2.75 -8.52 -14.10
N LEU A 165 -2.77 -9.04 -12.86
CA LEU A 165 -1.63 -9.68 -12.22
C LEU A 165 -2.05 -11.08 -11.79
N SER A 166 -1.64 -12.08 -12.54
CA SER A 166 -2.01 -13.46 -12.26
C SER A 166 -1.26 -14.02 -11.05
N THR A 167 -1.83 -15.04 -10.40
CA THR A 167 -1.16 -15.74 -9.29
C THR A 167 0.20 -16.31 -9.72
N LYS A 168 0.36 -16.76 -10.97
CA LYS A 168 1.63 -17.28 -11.47
C LYS A 168 2.68 -16.19 -11.64
N GLU A 169 2.27 -15.01 -12.09
CA GLU A 169 3.16 -13.86 -12.21
C GLU A 169 3.62 -13.40 -10.84
N ILE A 170 2.70 -13.30 -9.87
CA ILE A 170 3.04 -12.96 -8.49
C ILE A 170 4.02 -13.97 -7.89
N GLU A 171 3.76 -15.27 -8.02
CA GLU A 171 4.67 -16.32 -7.53
C GLU A 171 6.05 -16.23 -8.17
N LEU A 172 6.11 -16.00 -9.49
CA LEU A 172 7.38 -15.85 -10.21
C LEU A 172 8.13 -14.58 -9.79
N ILE A 173 7.42 -13.47 -9.60
CA ILE A 173 8.02 -12.21 -9.14
C ILE A 173 8.62 -12.41 -7.75
N LEU A 174 7.89 -13.02 -6.83
CA LEU A 174 8.40 -13.32 -5.49
C LEU A 174 9.62 -14.25 -5.55
N ASP A 175 9.59 -15.33 -6.35
CA ASP A 175 10.74 -16.22 -6.54
C ASP A 175 11.99 -15.45 -7.03
N ARG A 176 11.82 -14.55 -8.00
CA ARG A 176 12.92 -13.70 -8.48
C ARG A 176 13.42 -12.74 -7.41
N LEU A 177 12.54 -12.07 -6.68
CA LEU A 177 12.96 -11.16 -5.61
C LEU A 177 13.73 -11.92 -4.50
N GLN A 178 13.34 -13.16 -4.20
CA GLN A 178 14.03 -14.03 -3.25
C GLN A 178 15.45 -14.38 -3.73
N ASP A 179 15.63 -14.66 -5.03
CA ASP A 179 16.94 -14.90 -5.64
C ASP A 179 17.86 -13.67 -5.50
N TRP A 180 17.30 -12.46 -5.64
CA TRP A 180 18.04 -11.20 -5.49
C TRP A 180 18.41 -10.89 -4.04
N GLN A 181 17.55 -11.25 -3.10
CA GLN A 181 17.76 -10.98 -1.68
C GLN A 181 17.42 -12.20 -0.82
N SER A 182 18.36 -13.16 -0.79
CA SER A 182 18.22 -14.42 -0.06
C SER A 182 18.17 -14.29 1.47
N THR A 183 18.39 -13.09 2.01
CA THR A 183 18.37 -12.83 3.44
C THR A 183 16.99 -12.46 3.97
N LEU A 184 16.08 -12.04 3.09
CA LEU A 184 14.71 -11.72 3.49
C LEU A 184 13.93 -13.02 3.66
N ASP A 185 13.06 -13.05 4.65
CA ASP A 185 12.05 -14.10 4.77
C ASP A 185 10.86 -13.84 3.82
N GLU A 186 9.93 -14.80 3.77
CA GLU A 186 8.79 -14.74 2.87
C GLU A 186 7.86 -13.55 3.18
N ASP A 187 7.70 -13.20 4.46
CA ASP A 187 6.81 -12.14 4.90
C ASP A 187 7.40 -10.76 4.56
N GLU A 188 8.70 -10.57 4.80
CA GLU A 188 9.46 -9.39 4.38
C GLU A 188 9.45 -9.23 2.85
N LEU A 189 9.55 -10.32 2.10
CA LEU A 189 9.53 -10.29 0.64
C LEU A 189 8.14 -9.93 0.08
N ARG A 190 7.09 -10.49 0.68
CA ARG A 190 5.70 -10.12 0.37
C ARG A 190 5.46 -8.65 0.66
N GLU A 191 6.06 -8.10 1.71
CA GLU A 191 5.98 -6.68 2.02
C GLU A 191 6.68 -5.79 0.99
N VAL A 192 7.86 -6.19 0.50
CA VAL A 192 8.52 -5.49 -0.62
C VAL A 192 7.62 -5.48 -1.87
N PHE A 193 7.05 -6.63 -2.23
CA PHE A 193 6.16 -6.75 -3.38
C PHE A 193 4.91 -5.87 -3.22
N ARG A 194 4.26 -5.93 -2.05
CA ARG A 194 3.07 -5.15 -1.73
C ARG A 194 3.31 -3.65 -1.83
N ARG A 195 4.42 -3.16 -1.28
CA ARG A 195 4.80 -1.75 -1.36
C ARG A 195 4.97 -1.26 -2.78
N ALA A 196 5.64 -2.07 -3.61
CA ALA A 196 5.84 -1.77 -5.03
C ALA A 196 4.50 -1.78 -5.80
N LEU A 197 3.62 -2.74 -5.51
CA LEU A 197 2.29 -2.82 -6.11
C LEU A 197 1.44 -1.59 -5.78
N GLN A 198 1.54 -1.09 -4.56
CA GLN A 198 0.79 0.09 -4.14
C GLN A 198 1.27 1.35 -4.87
N VAL A 199 2.58 1.51 -5.08
CA VAL A 199 3.13 2.62 -5.91
C VAL A 199 2.65 2.50 -7.36
N TYR A 200 2.53 1.28 -7.88
CA TYR A 200 1.99 1.04 -9.21
C TYR A 200 0.48 1.34 -9.31
N ALA A 201 -0.32 0.91 -8.33
CA ALA A 201 -1.76 1.12 -8.29
C ALA A 201 -2.16 2.60 -8.20
N GLU A 202 -1.28 3.45 -7.64
CA GLU A 202 -1.46 4.91 -7.60
C GLU A 202 -1.37 5.59 -8.98
N GLY A 203 -1.03 4.84 -10.04
CA GLY A 203 -0.91 5.36 -11.41
C GLY A 203 0.34 6.25 -11.55
N PRO A 204 1.54 5.71 -11.30
CA PRO A 204 2.76 6.48 -11.30
C PRO A 204 2.97 7.08 -12.69
N GLY A 205 3.19 8.40 -12.73
CA GLY A 205 3.54 9.06 -13.98
C GLY A 205 4.86 8.51 -14.54
N ASN A 206 5.08 8.68 -15.84
CA ASN A 206 6.29 8.20 -16.55
C ASN A 206 7.61 8.59 -15.86
N SER A 207 7.65 9.72 -15.13
CA SER A 207 8.81 10.18 -14.39
C SER A 207 9.26 9.23 -13.27
N LEU A 208 8.34 8.49 -12.65
CA LEU A 208 8.66 7.56 -11.57
C LEU A 208 9.25 6.27 -12.14
N VAL A 209 8.69 5.77 -13.26
CA VAL A 209 9.28 4.65 -14.02
C VAL A 209 10.68 4.99 -14.50
N GLU A 210 10.87 6.17 -15.09
CA GLU A 210 12.20 6.64 -15.52
C GLU A 210 13.17 6.77 -14.34
N GLY A 211 12.68 7.20 -13.17
CA GLY A 211 13.43 7.25 -11.92
C GLY A 211 13.93 5.88 -11.47
N SER A 212 13.04 4.89 -11.41
CA SER A 212 13.38 3.50 -11.05
C SER A 212 14.38 2.88 -12.02
N VAL A 213 14.18 3.07 -13.32
CA VAL A 213 15.10 2.60 -14.37
C VAL A 213 16.48 3.24 -14.22
N GLY A 214 16.52 4.55 -13.92
CA GLY A 214 17.74 5.29 -13.65
C GLY A 214 18.46 4.80 -12.39
N ALA A 215 17.75 4.62 -11.29
CA ALA A 215 18.29 4.14 -10.01
C ALA A 215 18.95 2.75 -10.16
N LEU A 216 18.25 1.82 -10.84
CA LEU A 216 18.81 0.49 -11.12
C LEU A 216 20.01 0.55 -12.07
N LYS A 217 20.01 1.46 -13.06
CA LYS A 217 21.17 1.67 -13.92
C LYS A 217 22.37 2.12 -13.09
N GLU A 218 22.21 3.11 -12.23
CA GLU A 218 23.31 3.66 -11.44
C GLU A 218 23.85 2.65 -10.41
N ALA A 219 22.96 1.87 -9.80
CA ALA A 219 23.32 0.95 -8.74
C ALA A 219 23.85 -0.41 -9.22
N LEU A 220 23.30 -0.96 -10.32
CA LEU A 220 23.63 -2.31 -10.77
C LEU A 220 24.76 -2.31 -11.80
N PRO A 221 25.79 -3.18 -11.66
CA PRO A 221 26.73 -3.50 -12.72
C PRO A 221 26.05 -4.11 -13.94
N LEU A 222 26.69 -4.01 -15.11
CA LEU A 222 26.14 -4.49 -16.39
C LEU A 222 25.65 -5.96 -16.34
N VAL A 223 26.37 -6.85 -15.66
CA VAL A 223 25.99 -8.27 -15.53
C VAL A 223 24.68 -8.42 -14.77
N GLN A 224 24.49 -7.65 -13.70
CA GLN A 224 23.26 -7.65 -12.92
C GLN A 224 22.09 -7.06 -13.71
N ARG A 225 22.31 -6.01 -14.51
CA ARG A 225 21.27 -5.46 -15.41
C ARG A 225 20.82 -6.47 -16.47
N LEU A 226 21.73 -7.34 -16.95
CA LEU A 226 21.37 -8.45 -17.83
C LEU A 226 20.49 -9.48 -17.11
N THR A 227 20.82 -9.81 -15.85
CA THR A 227 19.98 -10.67 -15.02
C THR A 227 18.59 -10.08 -14.84
N VAL A 228 18.48 -8.78 -14.54
CA VAL A 228 17.17 -8.11 -14.43
C VAL A 228 16.39 -8.18 -15.74
N LEU A 229 17.03 -7.99 -16.90
CA LEU A 229 16.35 -8.16 -18.19
C LEU A 229 15.89 -9.59 -18.45
N ASP A 230 16.67 -10.59 -18.05
CA ASP A 230 16.28 -12.00 -18.16
C ASP A 230 15.11 -12.31 -17.22
N ASP A 231 15.09 -11.74 -16.01
CA ASP A 231 14.00 -11.86 -15.04
C ASP A 231 12.72 -11.20 -15.55
N LEU A 232 12.80 -9.96 -16.04
CA LEU A 232 11.66 -9.24 -16.67
C LEU A 232 11.08 -10.03 -17.84
N ARG A 233 11.96 -10.65 -18.65
CA ARG A 233 11.52 -11.51 -19.74
C ARG A 233 10.82 -12.76 -19.23
N ALA A 234 11.30 -13.38 -18.15
CA ALA A 234 10.65 -14.53 -17.55
C ALA A 234 9.27 -14.17 -17.01
N VAL A 235 9.15 -13.01 -16.35
CA VAL A 235 7.87 -12.46 -15.85
C VAL A 235 6.89 -12.26 -17.00
N ALA A 236 7.29 -11.56 -18.06
CA ALA A 236 6.44 -11.37 -19.25
C ALA A 236 6.08 -12.67 -19.99
N GLN A 237 6.77 -13.78 -19.72
CA GLN A 237 6.51 -15.10 -20.33
C GLN A 237 5.73 -16.05 -19.42
N ALA A 238 5.37 -15.65 -18.20
CA ALA A 238 4.75 -16.52 -17.21
C ALA A 238 3.40 -17.08 -17.69
N GLU A 239 2.62 -16.22 -18.35
CA GLU A 239 1.28 -16.51 -18.85
C GLU A 239 1.27 -17.07 -20.29
N GLY A 240 2.36 -16.90 -21.04
CA GLY A 240 2.38 -17.25 -22.46
C GLY A 240 3.51 -16.62 -23.26
N PRO A 241 3.40 -16.61 -24.60
CA PRO A 241 4.41 -16.00 -25.45
C PRO A 241 4.39 -14.46 -25.32
N LEU A 242 5.58 -13.86 -25.35
CA LEU A 242 5.75 -12.40 -25.33
C LEU A 242 4.90 -11.70 -26.39
N THR A 243 4.07 -10.78 -25.93
CA THR A 243 3.31 -9.86 -26.77
C THR A 243 4.23 -8.82 -27.43
N ASP A 244 3.70 -8.08 -28.40
CA ASP A 244 4.45 -6.98 -29.01
C ASP A 244 4.73 -5.85 -28.00
N THR A 245 3.82 -5.62 -27.06
CA THR A 245 3.98 -4.65 -25.95
C THR A 245 5.15 -5.04 -25.05
N ASP A 246 5.25 -6.31 -24.64
CA ASP A 246 6.33 -6.80 -23.77
C ASP A 246 7.69 -6.64 -24.47
N ARG A 247 7.74 -6.94 -25.76
CA ARG A 247 8.96 -6.81 -26.58
C ARG A 247 9.39 -5.35 -26.66
N GLU A 248 8.46 -4.43 -26.85
CA GLU A 248 8.75 -3.00 -26.91
C GLU A 248 9.28 -2.48 -25.56
N LEU A 249 8.64 -2.86 -24.45
CA LEU A 249 9.07 -2.49 -23.10
C LEU A 249 10.47 -3.03 -22.77
N LEU A 250 10.72 -4.32 -23.01
CA LEU A 250 12.03 -4.93 -22.79
C LEU A 250 13.13 -4.29 -23.67
N LEU A 251 12.82 -3.95 -24.91
CA LEU A 251 13.75 -3.25 -25.80
C LEU A 251 14.05 -1.82 -25.32
N ASN A 252 13.04 -1.12 -24.82
CA ASN A 252 13.21 0.24 -24.29
C ASN A 252 14.05 0.22 -23.00
N LEU A 253 13.82 -0.75 -22.11
CA LEU A 253 14.64 -0.96 -20.90
C LEU A 253 16.09 -1.32 -21.25
N ALA A 254 16.29 -2.22 -22.20
CA ALA A 254 17.61 -2.58 -22.69
C ALA A 254 18.38 -1.37 -23.25
N ARG A 255 17.72 -0.50 -24.02
CA ARG A 255 18.30 0.75 -24.50
C ARG A 255 18.62 1.70 -23.35
N ALA A 256 17.70 1.86 -22.39
CA ALA A 256 17.91 2.74 -21.23
C ALA A 256 19.14 2.31 -20.42
N TRP A 257 19.43 1.01 -20.35
CA TRP A 257 20.58 0.45 -19.63
C TRP A 257 21.87 0.30 -20.45
N ASP A 258 21.91 0.81 -21.69
CA ASP A 258 23.03 0.67 -22.64
C ASP A 258 23.39 -0.79 -22.97
N ILE A 259 22.39 -1.67 -22.95
CA ILE A 259 22.54 -3.09 -23.25
C ILE A 259 22.21 -3.34 -24.72
N ASN A 260 23.21 -3.80 -25.48
CA ASN A 260 23.02 -4.23 -26.86
C ASN A 260 22.35 -5.61 -26.92
N VAL A 261 21.02 -5.66 -26.80
CA VAL A 261 20.26 -6.90 -26.95
C VAL A 261 20.09 -7.24 -28.42
N ARG A 262 20.76 -8.30 -28.89
CA ARG A 262 20.39 -8.96 -30.15
C ARG A 262 19.25 -9.93 -29.86
N LEU A 263 18.01 -9.51 -30.06
CA LEU A 263 16.85 -10.40 -30.08
C LEU A 263 16.95 -11.28 -31.35
N ASN A 264 17.72 -12.36 -31.30
CA ASN A 264 17.73 -13.34 -32.37
C ASN A 264 16.42 -14.13 -32.35
N GLY A 265 15.65 -13.99 -33.42
CA GLY A 265 14.35 -14.62 -33.60
C GLY A 265 14.41 -16.15 -33.73
N GLN A 266 13.25 -16.76 -33.51
CA GLN A 266 12.90 -18.01 -34.17
C GLN A 266 11.71 -17.74 -35.07
N SER A 267 11.96 -17.91 -36.37
CA SER A 267 10.96 -18.11 -37.42
C SER A 267 10.29 -19.46 -37.28
#